data_AF-A0A1L3F8P0-F1
#
_entry.id   AF-A0A1L3F8P0-F1
#
_cell.length_a   1.000
_cell.length_b   1.000
_cell.length_c   1.000
_cell.angle_alpha   90.00
_cell.angle_beta   90.00
_cell.angle_gamma   90.00
#
_symmetry.space_group_name_H-M   'P 1'
#
loop_
_entity.id
_entity.type
_entity.pdbx_description
1 polymer ?
#
loop_
_entity_poly.entity_id
_entity_poly.type
_entity_poly.pdbx_seq_one_letter_code
_entity_poly.pdbx_strand_id
1 'polypeptide(L)'
;MEAESMAQLPRGAQWQYEPKWDGFRCLLIRDGSRISMQSKSGRDLVRYFAEVASAAAALSSKELILDGELLIQLNGEYSFDVLLQRIHPAASRVKHLVEETISSCMLICRHHRTKARNARFGRMDPAALQQHLNKAERHAAEGRQLVARQATAIADPNKHGHDTTDARKVLNTLTDTQAIHEKDVRRLRDELKAASQPLA
;
A
#
# COMPACT_ATOMS: atom_id res chain seq x y z
N MET A 1 -4.96 -4.32 -13.24
CA MET A 1 -4.51 -3.80 -14.55
C MET A 1 -3.21 -3.04 -14.34
N GLU A 2 -2.17 -3.28 -15.12
CA GLU A 2 -0.89 -2.56 -15.02
C GLU A 2 -0.54 -1.93 -16.36
N ALA A 3 0.25 -0.85 -16.34
CA ALA A 3 0.76 -0.24 -17.56
C ALA A 3 1.94 -1.06 -18.09
N GLU A 4 2.02 -1.20 -19.40
CA GLU A 4 3.16 -1.79 -20.09
C GLU A 4 4.15 -0.69 -20.49
N SER A 5 5.44 -0.91 -20.24
CA SER A 5 6.49 0.04 -20.63
C SER A 5 6.73 -0.03 -22.12
N MET A 6 6.58 1.10 -22.81
CA MET A 6 6.77 1.22 -24.25
C MET A 6 7.79 2.32 -24.57
N ALA A 7 8.60 2.11 -25.61
CA ALA A 7 9.60 3.09 -26.05
C ALA A 7 8.97 4.35 -26.67
N GLN A 8 7.74 4.25 -27.18
CA GLN A 8 7.01 5.35 -27.80
C GLN A 8 5.55 5.34 -27.33
N LEU A 9 5.00 6.53 -27.13
CA LEU A 9 3.59 6.67 -26.81
C LEU A 9 2.71 6.21 -27.99
N PRO A 10 1.71 5.35 -27.75
CA PRO A 10 0.84 4.88 -28.81
C PRO A 10 -0.01 6.03 -29.35
N ARG A 11 -0.24 6.04 -30.67
CA ARG A 11 -0.95 7.12 -31.39
C ARG A 11 -2.28 6.62 -31.95
N GLY A 12 -3.23 7.54 -32.15
CA GLY A 12 -4.54 7.27 -32.74
C GLY A 12 -5.70 7.71 -31.85
N ALA A 13 -6.89 7.86 -32.43
CA ALA A 13 -8.07 8.37 -31.76
C ALA A 13 -8.61 7.46 -30.63
N GLN A 14 -8.18 6.20 -30.60
CA GLN A 14 -8.53 5.23 -29.55
C GLN A 14 -7.75 5.42 -28.25
N TRP A 15 -6.70 6.25 -28.25
CA TRP A 15 -5.84 6.46 -27.09
C TRP A 15 -6.19 7.74 -26.34
N GLN A 16 -6.28 7.63 -25.03
CA GLN A 16 -6.34 8.76 -24.10
C GLN A 16 -5.02 8.81 -23.33
N TYR A 17 -4.54 10.01 -23.06
CA TYR A 17 -3.29 10.24 -22.34
C TYR A 17 -3.62 10.82 -20.98
N GLU A 18 -3.06 10.21 -19.94
CA GLU A 18 -3.13 10.70 -18.58
C GLU A 18 -1.71 10.98 -18.08
N PRO A 19 -1.48 12.07 -17.32
CA PRO A 19 -0.20 12.30 -16.69
C PRO A 19 0.11 11.15 -15.73
N LYS A 20 1.35 10.66 -15.79
CA LYS A 20 1.84 9.69 -14.82
C LYS A 20 2.16 10.42 -13.52
N TRP A 21 1.47 10.06 -12.45
CA TRP A 21 1.77 10.54 -11.10
C TRP A 21 2.62 9.53 -10.34
N ASP A 22 3.44 10.03 -9.42
CA ASP A 22 4.18 9.23 -8.46
C ASP A 22 3.44 9.29 -7.12
N GLY A 23 2.59 8.30 -6.86
CA GLY A 23 1.75 8.24 -5.67
C GLY A 23 1.54 6.82 -5.14
N PHE A 24 0.43 6.63 -4.41
CA PHE A 24 -0.03 5.29 -4.05
C PHE A 24 -1.29 4.95 -4.80
N ARG A 25 -1.21 3.94 -5.67
CA ARG A 25 -2.39 3.33 -6.26
C ARG A 25 -3.35 2.85 -5.18
N CYS A 26 -4.60 3.24 -5.32
CA CYS A 26 -5.69 2.94 -4.41
C CYS A 26 -6.93 2.51 -5.18
N LEU A 27 -7.46 1.34 -4.82
CA LEU A 27 -8.80 0.91 -5.18
C LEU A 27 -9.75 1.30 -4.05
N LEU A 28 -10.60 2.31 -4.29
CA LEU A 28 -11.64 2.72 -3.36
C LEU A 28 -12.97 2.06 -3.76
N ILE A 29 -13.57 1.36 -2.81
CA ILE A 29 -14.86 0.70 -3.00
C ILE A 29 -15.82 1.29 -1.98
N ARG A 30 -16.97 1.76 -2.46
CA ARG A 30 -18.11 2.12 -1.63
C ARG A 30 -19.25 1.15 -1.90
N ASP A 31 -19.76 0.59 -0.82
CA ASP A 31 -20.90 -0.33 -0.79
C ASP A 31 -21.87 0.15 0.30
N GLY A 32 -22.87 0.93 -0.10
CA GLY A 32 -23.79 1.60 0.80
C GLY A 32 -23.07 2.62 1.70
N SER A 33 -23.03 2.31 3.00
CA SER A 33 -22.30 3.08 4.03
C SER A 33 -20.88 2.58 4.27
N ARG A 34 -20.52 1.41 3.74
CA ARG A 34 -19.19 0.83 3.92
C ARG A 34 -18.24 1.39 2.87
N ILE A 35 -17.09 1.88 3.31
CA ILE A 35 -16.01 2.31 2.45
C ILE A 35 -14.78 1.47 2.76
N SER A 36 -14.12 1.01 1.71
CA SER A 36 -12.83 0.34 1.81
C SER A 36 -11.87 0.94 0.80
N MET A 37 -10.60 1.02 1.19
CA MET A 37 -9.52 1.53 0.37
C MET A 37 -8.37 0.55 0.46
N GLN A 38 -7.91 0.05 -0.69
CA GLN A 38 -6.85 -0.94 -0.75
C GLN A 38 -5.75 -0.48 -1.69
N SER A 39 -4.50 -0.63 -1.25
CA SER A 39 -3.34 -0.46 -2.13
C SER A 39 -3.24 -1.59 -3.15
N LYS A 40 -2.34 -1.44 -4.14
CA LYS A 40 -1.98 -2.52 -5.09
C LYS A 40 -1.63 -3.85 -4.39
N SER A 41 -1.03 -3.82 -3.20
CA SER A 41 -0.64 -5.03 -2.45
C SER A 41 -1.72 -5.50 -1.45
N GLY A 42 -2.94 -4.94 -1.51
CA GLY A 42 -4.05 -5.32 -0.62
C GLY A 42 -3.97 -4.74 0.80
N ARG A 43 -3.03 -3.82 1.08
CA ARG A 43 -2.96 -3.13 2.38
C ARG A 43 -4.14 -2.17 2.52
N ASP A 44 -4.83 -2.22 3.67
CA ASP A 44 -5.88 -1.26 4.03
C ASP A 44 -5.30 0.14 4.20
N LEU A 45 -5.88 1.09 3.46
CA LEU A 45 -5.48 2.49 3.41
C LEU A 45 -6.41 3.44 4.17
N VAL A 46 -7.61 3.00 4.60
CA VAL A 46 -8.65 3.86 5.15
C VAL A 46 -8.15 4.65 6.36
N ARG A 47 -7.38 4.00 7.24
CA ARG A 47 -6.88 4.63 8.46
C ARG A 47 -5.88 5.78 8.24
N TYR A 48 -5.21 5.81 7.09
CA TYR A 48 -4.20 6.83 6.78
C TYR A 48 -4.77 7.97 5.93
N PHE A 49 -5.90 7.71 5.26
CA PHE A 49 -6.54 8.60 4.30
C PHE A 49 -8.05 8.71 4.61
N ALA A 50 -8.38 8.96 5.88
CA ALA A 50 -9.76 8.98 6.36
C ALA A 50 -10.59 10.10 5.69
N GLU A 51 -9.94 11.20 5.34
CA GLU A 51 -10.51 12.31 4.59
C GLU A 51 -10.96 11.89 3.18
N VAL A 52 -10.21 11.00 2.51
CA VAL A 52 -10.59 10.47 1.20
C VAL A 52 -11.80 9.54 1.33
N ALA A 53 -11.82 8.69 2.37
CA ALA A 53 -12.99 7.88 2.67
C ALA A 53 -14.22 8.75 2.96
N SER A 54 -14.08 9.81 3.75
CA SER A 54 -15.16 10.76 4.04
C SER A 54 -15.68 11.45 2.77
N ALA A 55 -14.78 11.93 1.90
CA ALA A 55 -15.16 12.50 0.61
C ALA A 55 -15.90 11.50 -0.28
N ALA A 56 -15.45 10.24 -0.32
CA ALA A 56 -16.15 9.19 -1.05
C ALA A 56 -17.54 8.88 -0.48
N ALA A 57 -17.75 9.04 0.84
CA ALA A 57 -19.05 8.88 1.50
C ALA A 57 -20.05 9.98 1.09
N ALA A 58 -19.54 11.16 0.76
CA ALA A 58 -20.36 12.31 0.34
C ALA A 58 -20.82 12.22 -1.12
N LEU A 59 -20.26 11.31 -1.93
CA LEU A 59 -20.69 11.10 -3.32
C LEU A 59 -22.16 10.65 -3.38
N SER A 60 -22.88 11.04 -4.44
CA SER A 60 -24.29 10.67 -4.61
C SER A 60 -24.49 9.17 -4.86
N SER A 61 -23.52 8.52 -5.51
CA SER A 61 -23.52 7.09 -5.78
C SER A 61 -23.15 6.31 -4.52
N LYS A 62 -24.06 5.43 -4.06
CA LYS A 62 -23.84 4.57 -2.89
C LYS A 62 -23.07 3.30 -3.19
N GLU A 63 -22.95 2.94 -4.46
CA GLU A 63 -22.22 1.76 -4.94
C GLU A 63 -21.30 2.19 -6.06
N LEU A 64 -19.98 2.14 -5.83
CA LEU A 64 -18.98 2.52 -6.82
C LEU A 64 -17.63 1.91 -6.51
N ILE A 65 -16.83 1.76 -7.56
CA ILE A 65 -15.42 1.41 -7.47
C ILE A 65 -14.62 2.46 -8.23
N LEU A 66 -13.62 3.04 -7.56
CA LEU A 66 -12.68 3.99 -8.13
C LEU A 66 -11.29 3.38 -8.10
N ASP A 67 -10.64 3.34 -9.25
CA ASP A 67 -9.20 3.04 -9.37
C ASP A 67 -8.48 4.36 -9.63
N GLY A 68 -7.54 4.70 -8.77
CA GLY A 68 -6.86 5.98 -8.81
C GLY A 68 -5.57 6.00 -8.01
N GLU A 69 -4.95 7.17 -7.99
CA GLU A 69 -3.69 7.43 -7.31
C GLU A 69 -3.93 8.40 -6.15
N LEU A 70 -3.45 8.05 -4.96
CA LEU A 70 -3.41 8.94 -3.80
C LEU A 70 -2.16 9.81 -3.88
N LEU A 71 -2.37 11.11 -3.77
CA LEU A 71 -1.33 12.13 -3.77
C LEU A 71 -1.50 13.06 -2.58
N ILE A 72 -0.37 13.57 -2.09
CA ILE A 72 -0.35 14.69 -1.15
C ILE A 72 0.17 15.90 -1.88
N GLN A 73 -0.52 17.03 -1.70
CA GLN A 73 -0.02 18.32 -2.14
C GLN A 73 0.51 19.10 -0.93
N LEU A 74 1.70 19.66 -1.05
CA LEU A 74 2.33 20.53 -0.07
C LEU A 74 2.78 21.80 -0.80
N ASN A 75 2.36 22.97 -0.33
CA ASN A 75 2.74 24.28 -0.91
C ASN A 75 2.45 24.40 -2.42
N GLY A 76 1.39 23.77 -2.90
CA GLY A 76 1.01 23.79 -4.33
C GLY A 76 1.64 22.68 -5.18
N GLU A 77 2.59 21.91 -4.65
CA GLU A 77 3.29 20.84 -5.37
C GLU A 77 2.94 19.46 -4.81
N TYR A 78 2.95 18.42 -5.64
CA TYR A 78 2.75 17.05 -5.18
C TYR A 78 4.04 16.49 -4.58
N SER A 79 3.98 15.99 -3.35
CA SER A 79 5.15 15.46 -2.64
C SER A 79 5.00 13.96 -2.33
N PHE A 80 5.83 13.17 -2.99
CA PHE A 80 5.92 11.73 -2.74
C PHE A 80 6.55 11.42 -1.38
N ASP A 81 7.51 12.24 -0.92
CA ASP A 81 8.16 12.04 0.38
C ASP A 81 7.18 12.19 1.55
N VAL A 82 6.31 13.21 1.48
CA VAL A 82 5.26 13.40 2.50
C VAL A 82 4.24 12.27 2.44
N LEU A 83 3.91 11.79 1.24
CA LEU A 83 3.03 10.63 1.06
C LEU A 83 3.61 9.36 1.72
N LEU A 84 4.92 9.11 1.58
CA LEU A 84 5.62 8.00 2.24
C LEU A 84 5.54 8.12 3.76
N GLN A 85 5.73 9.32 4.31
CA GLN A 85 5.65 9.57 5.76
C GLN A 85 4.25 9.33 6.33
N ARG A 86 3.21 9.42 5.49
CA ARG A 86 1.81 9.25 5.92
C ARG A 86 1.47 7.82 6.36
N ILE A 87 2.16 6.81 5.82
CA ILE A 87 1.96 5.40 6.20
C ILE A 87 2.78 5.07 7.46
N HIS A 88 2.55 5.83 8.53
CA HIS A 88 3.26 5.68 9.78
C HIS A 88 2.59 4.64 10.72
N PRO A 89 3.36 3.83 11.48
CA PRO A 89 2.80 2.87 12.42
C PRO A 89 2.01 3.53 13.57
N ALA A 90 2.49 4.66 14.09
CA ALA A 90 1.89 5.34 15.22
C ALA A 90 0.67 6.20 14.81
N ALA A 91 -0.50 5.89 15.37
CA ALA A 91 -1.76 6.57 15.07
C ALA A 91 -1.76 8.06 15.46
N SER A 92 -1.02 8.45 16.50
CA SER A 92 -0.85 9.87 16.90
C SER A 92 -0.13 10.67 15.82
N ARG A 93 0.94 10.11 15.23
CA ARG A 93 1.67 10.76 14.14
C ARG A 93 0.83 10.86 12.87
N VAL A 94 0.00 9.86 12.58
CA VAL A 94 -0.95 9.92 11.46
C VAL A 94 -1.95 11.06 11.66
N LYS A 95 -2.56 11.21 12.85
CA LYS A 95 -3.46 12.32 13.14
C LYS A 95 -2.80 13.69 12.96
N HIS A 96 -1.60 13.85 13.50
CA HIS A 96 -0.83 15.09 13.37
C HIS A 96 -0.52 15.41 11.89
N LEU A 97 -0.12 14.41 11.11
CA LEU A 97 0.12 14.58 9.67
C LEU A 97 -1.17 14.92 8.91
N VAL A 98 -2.31 14.33 9.28
CA VAL A 98 -3.61 14.71 8.69
C VAL A 98 -3.96 16.18 8.97
N GLU A 99 -3.58 16.71 10.12
CA GLU A 99 -3.82 18.12 10.50
C GLU A 99 -2.80 19.08 9.88
N GLU A 100 -1.53 18.67 9.73
CA GLU A 100 -0.44 19.47 9.15
C GLU A 100 -0.49 19.54 7.62
N THR A 101 -1.08 18.54 6.96
CA THR A 101 -1.21 18.52 5.49
C THR A 101 -2.63 18.82 5.08
N ILE A 102 -2.88 20.06 4.62
CA ILE A 102 -4.00 20.32 3.72
C ILE A 102 -3.67 19.57 2.41
N SER A 103 -4.67 18.96 1.79
CA SER A 103 -4.58 18.35 0.44
C SER A 103 -4.21 16.87 0.39
N SER A 104 -5.26 16.06 0.49
CA SER A 104 -5.25 14.69 -0.03
C SER A 104 -6.02 14.71 -1.34
N CYS A 105 -5.30 14.73 -2.45
CA CYS A 105 -5.92 14.67 -3.77
C CYS A 105 -5.93 13.20 -4.21
N MET A 106 -7.12 12.63 -4.38
CA MET A 106 -7.28 11.35 -5.06
C MET A 106 -7.55 11.64 -6.54
N LEU A 107 -6.59 11.33 -7.41
CA LEU A 107 -6.78 11.41 -8.86
C LEU A 107 -7.37 10.08 -9.34
N ILE A 108 -8.58 10.13 -9.91
CA ILE A 108 -9.30 8.95 -10.38
C ILE A 108 -8.98 8.73 -11.86
N CYS A 109 -8.24 7.68 -12.18
CA CYS A 109 -7.93 7.31 -13.57
C CYS A 109 -9.11 6.60 -14.24
N ARG A 110 -9.91 5.81 -13.50
CA ARG A 110 -11.12 5.17 -14.04
C ARG A 110 -12.27 5.12 -13.04
N HIS A 111 -13.40 5.69 -13.43
CA HIS A 111 -14.68 5.49 -12.76
C HIS A 111 -15.41 4.31 -13.39
N HIS A 112 -15.50 3.18 -12.69
CA HIS A 112 -16.39 2.11 -13.09
C HIS A 112 -17.76 2.31 -12.43
N ARG A 113 -18.75 2.83 -13.19
CA ARG A 113 -20.17 2.66 -12.84
C ARG A 113 -20.59 1.23 -13.16
N THR A 114 -20.41 0.31 -12.24
CA THR A 114 -21.11 -0.97 -12.29
C THR A 114 -22.33 -0.87 -11.39
N LYS A 115 -23.53 -0.98 -11.98
CA LYS A 115 -24.72 -1.37 -11.21
C LYS A 115 -24.34 -2.64 -10.46
N ALA A 116 -24.40 -2.62 -9.13
CA ALA A 116 -24.14 -3.79 -8.32
C ALA A 116 -25.16 -4.88 -8.68
N ARG A 117 -24.78 -5.76 -9.59
CA ARG A 117 -25.37 -7.09 -9.69
C ARG A 117 -24.18 -8.05 -9.62
N ASN A 118 -24.05 -8.65 -8.44
CA ASN A 118 -23.15 -9.76 -8.09
C ASN A 118 -21.72 -9.41 -7.62
N ALA A 119 -21.53 -8.33 -6.87
CA ALA A 119 -20.34 -8.20 -6.01
C ALA A 119 -20.69 -8.57 -4.56
N ARG A 120 -21.05 -9.85 -4.30
CA ARG A 120 -20.92 -10.39 -2.94
C ARG A 120 -19.42 -10.47 -2.64
N PHE A 121 -18.81 -9.42 -2.09
CA PHE A 121 -17.47 -9.54 -1.51
C PHE A 121 -17.59 -10.11 -0.09
N GLY A 122 -17.93 -11.40 -0.04
CA GLY A 122 -17.64 -12.27 1.10
C GLY A 122 -16.29 -12.93 0.86
N ARG A 123 -15.35 -12.72 1.79
CA ARG A 123 -13.97 -13.24 1.79
C ARG A 123 -13.14 -12.81 0.55
N MET A 124 -11.88 -12.44 0.78
CA MET A 124 -10.96 -12.14 -0.32
C MET A 124 -10.73 -13.44 -1.11
N ASP A 125 -10.68 -13.37 -2.44
CA ASP A 125 -10.45 -14.53 -3.31
C ASP A 125 -9.22 -15.32 -2.82
N PRO A 126 -9.37 -16.60 -2.43
CA PRO A 126 -8.25 -17.42 -1.94
C PRO A 126 -7.07 -17.45 -2.91
N ALA A 127 -7.29 -17.38 -4.22
CA ALA A 127 -6.22 -17.35 -5.21
C ALA A 127 -5.42 -16.04 -5.13
N ALA A 128 -6.09 -14.90 -4.99
CA ALA A 128 -5.45 -13.60 -4.83
C ALA A 128 -4.69 -13.50 -3.49
N LEU A 129 -5.28 -14.00 -2.40
CA LEU A 129 -4.62 -14.10 -1.09
C LEU A 129 -3.36 -14.97 -1.16
N GLN A 130 -3.43 -16.12 -1.84
CA GLN A 130 -2.28 -17.00 -2.03
C GLN A 130 -1.16 -16.31 -2.84
N GLN A 131 -1.49 -15.59 -3.90
CA GLN A 131 -0.50 -14.84 -4.69
C GLN A 131 0.17 -13.74 -3.85
N HIS A 132 -0.60 -13.02 -3.05
CA HIS A 132 -0.07 -11.99 -2.14
C HIS A 132 0.83 -12.61 -1.07
N LEU A 133 0.42 -13.73 -0.48
CA LEU A 133 1.21 -14.47 0.49
C LEU A 133 2.55 -14.91 -0.12
N ASN A 134 2.54 -15.51 -1.32
CA ASN A 134 3.76 -15.94 -2.01
C ASN A 134 4.73 -14.77 -2.27
N LYS A 135 4.22 -13.57 -2.56
CA LYS A 135 5.06 -12.37 -2.74
C LYS A 135 5.61 -11.88 -1.39
N ALA A 136 4.77 -11.80 -0.37
CA ALA A 136 5.17 -11.38 0.97
C ALA A 136 6.22 -12.32 1.58
N GLU A 137 6.07 -13.63 1.40
CA GLU A 137 7.03 -14.65 1.86
C GLU A 137 8.39 -14.53 1.20
N ARG A 138 8.45 -14.25 -0.12
CA ARG A 138 9.70 -13.99 -0.84
C ARG A 138 10.41 -12.76 -0.29
N HIS A 139 9.71 -11.63 -0.19
CA HIS A 139 10.29 -10.40 0.35
C HIS A 139 10.77 -10.58 1.80
N ALA A 140 10.00 -11.28 2.63
CA ALA A 140 10.41 -11.58 4.00
C ALA A 140 11.65 -12.49 4.03
N ALA A 141 11.76 -13.48 3.14
CA ALA A 141 12.93 -14.35 3.05
C ALA A 141 14.19 -13.59 2.63
N GLU A 142 14.09 -12.73 1.61
CA GLU A 142 15.19 -11.86 1.16
C GLU A 142 15.63 -10.91 2.28
N GLY A 143 14.66 -10.29 2.98
CA GLY A 143 14.95 -9.40 4.11
C GLY A 143 15.62 -10.12 5.29
N ARG A 144 15.22 -11.36 5.63
CA ARG A 144 15.93 -12.19 6.62
C ARG A 144 17.39 -12.42 6.23
N GLN A 145 17.65 -12.74 4.97
CA GLN A 145 19.02 -12.94 4.49
C GLN A 145 19.84 -11.66 4.55
N LEU A 146 19.25 -10.52 4.20
CA LEU A 146 19.93 -9.22 4.27
C LEU A 146 20.28 -8.85 5.71
N VAL A 147 19.32 -8.95 6.65
CA VAL A 147 19.55 -8.67 8.07
C VAL A 147 20.64 -9.59 8.63
N ALA A 148 20.59 -10.89 8.32
CA ALA A 148 21.61 -11.85 8.77
C ALA A 148 23.01 -11.50 8.24
N ARG A 149 23.12 -11.17 6.94
CA ARG A 149 24.41 -10.76 6.33
C ARG A 149 24.98 -9.51 6.98
N GLN A 150 24.15 -8.49 7.23
CA GLN A 150 24.58 -7.24 7.86
C GLN A 150 24.99 -7.47 9.32
N ALA A 151 24.25 -8.31 10.06
CA ALA A 151 24.59 -8.68 11.43
C ALA A 151 25.95 -9.40 11.50
N THR A 152 26.21 -10.36 10.61
CA THR A 152 27.52 -11.03 10.54
C THR A 152 28.65 -10.07 10.18
N ALA A 153 28.42 -9.15 9.22
CA ALA A 153 29.43 -8.17 8.81
C ALA A 153 29.79 -7.19 9.93
N ILE A 154 28.82 -6.77 10.75
CA ILE A 154 29.04 -5.87 11.89
C ILE A 154 29.71 -6.60 13.07
N ALA A 155 29.47 -7.90 13.22
CA ALA A 155 30.02 -8.69 14.31
C ALA A 155 31.47 -9.18 14.07
N ASP A 156 31.99 -9.11 12.84
CA ASP A 156 33.34 -9.54 12.49
C ASP A 156 34.39 -8.51 13.00
N PRO A 157 35.15 -8.83 14.07
CA PRO A 157 36.09 -7.89 14.68
C PRO A 157 37.32 -7.64 13.80
N ASN A 158 37.63 -8.55 12.86
CA ASN A 158 38.81 -8.46 12.01
C ASN A 158 38.58 -7.59 10.76
N LYS A 159 37.34 -7.18 10.50
CA LYS A 159 36.97 -6.49 9.27
C LYS A 159 36.97 -4.96 9.39
N HIS A 160 36.78 -4.42 10.59
CA HIS A 160 36.61 -2.98 10.80
C HIS A 160 37.32 -2.49 12.06
N GLY A 161 38.47 -1.83 11.91
CA GLY A 161 39.07 -0.95 12.93
C GLY A 161 38.32 0.39 13.07
N HIS A 162 37.04 0.42 12.73
CA HIS A 162 36.20 1.61 12.64
C HIS A 162 34.98 1.48 13.56
N ASP A 163 34.47 2.62 14.06
CA ASP A 163 33.27 2.70 14.89
C ASP A 163 32.05 2.11 14.17
N THR A 164 31.41 1.11 14.79
CA THR A 164 30.26 0.39 14.24
C THR A 164 28.92 0.92 14.75
N THR A 165 28.91 2.02 15.51
CA THR A 165 27.71 2.58 16.14
C THR A 165 26.60 2.88 15.13
N ASP A 166 26.92 3.54 14.02
CA ASP A 166 25.92 3.89 13.00
C ASP A 166 25.48 2.68 12.17
N ALA A 167 26.39 1.75 11.86
CA ALA A 167 26.05 0.49 11.22
C ALA A 167 25.06 -0.32 12.08
N ARG A 168 25.20 -0.27 13.41
CA ARG A 168 24.28 -0.94 14.34
C ARG A 168 22.92 -0.25 14.41
N LYS A 169 22.85 1.08 14.29
CA LYS A 169 21.57 1.80 14.16
C LYS A 169 20.82 1.40 12.88
N VAL A 170 21.53 1.34 11.75
CA VAL A 170 20.96 0.90 10.47
C VAL A 170 20.46 -0.54 10.56
N LEU A 171 21.24 -1.44 11.18
CA LEU A 171 20.83 -2.82 11.40
C LEU A 171 19.53 -2.92 12.23
N ASN A 172 19.37 -2.08 13.26
CA ASN A 172 18.14 -2.03 14.05
C ASN A 172 16.93 -1.63 13.19
N THR A 173 17.06 -0.59 12.37
CA THR A 173 15.99 -0.17 11.45
C THR A 173 15.62 -1.26 10.44
N LEU A 174 16.61 -1.96 9.89
CA LEU A 174 16.37 -3.10 9.00
C LEU A 174 15.65 -4.24 9.74
N THR A 175 16.01 -4.50 10.99
CA THR A 175 15.37 -5.52 11.84
C THR A 175 13.91 -5.15 12.15
N ASP A 176 13.62 -3.89 12.48
CA ASP A 176 12.26 -3.41 12.75
C ASP A 176 11.38 -3.51 11.49
N THR A 177 11.95 -3.14 10.34
CA THR A 177 11.28 -3.27 9.03
C THR A 177 11.00 -4.73 8.70
N GLN A 178 11.95 -5.62 8.97
CA GLN A 178 11.76 -7.06 8.80
C GLN A 178 10.63 -7.59 9.68
N ALA A 179 10.52 -7.15 10.94
CA ALA A 179 9.46 -7.58 11.84
C ALA A 179 8.05 -7.22 11.31
N ILE A 180 7.91 -6.08 10.63
CA ILE A 180 6.66 -5.68 9.97
C ILE A 180 6.33 -6.63 8.82
N HIS A 181 7.31 -6.98 7.98
CA HIS A 181 7.10 -7.93 6.88
C HIS A 181 6.71 -9.32 7.38
N GLU A 182 7.34 -9.82 8.45
CA GLU A 182 6.98 -11.09 9.08
C GLU A 182 5.54 -11.06 9.64
N LYS A 183 5.12 -9.93 10.21
CA LYS A 183 3.75 -9.76 10.71
C LYS A 183 2.73 -9.77 9.58
N ASP A 184 3.06 -9.18 8.45
CA ASP A 184 2.17 -9.17 7.28
C ASP A 184 2.02 -10.56 6.66
N VAL A 185 3.11 -11.34 6.58
CA VAL A 185 3.07 -12.75 6.17
C VAL A 185 2.15 -13.56 7.09
N ARG A 186 2.29 -13.40 8.42
CA ARG A 186 1.42 -14.10 9.39
C ARG A 186 -0.06 -13.76 9.17
N ARG A 187 -0.36 -12.46 9.07
CA ARG A 187 -1.72 -11.98 8.80
C ARG A 187 -2.31 -12.60 7.53
N LEU A 188 -1.56 -12.62 6.42
CA LEU A 188 -2.01 -13.18 5.15
C LEU A 188 -2.24 -14.70 5.22
N ARG A 189 -1.41 -15.44 5.97
CA ARG A 189 -1.64 -16.88 6.22
C ARG A 189 -2.92 -17.12 7.01
N ASP A 190 -3.16 -16.32 8.04
CA ASP A 190 -4.36 -16.45 8.86
C ASP A 190 -5.63 -16.14 8.05
N GLU A 191 -5.59 -15.10 7.21
CA GLU A 191 -6.68 -14.73 6.30
C GLU A 191 -6.95 -15.82 5.25
N LEU A 192 -5.91 -16.41 4.65
CA LEU A 192 -6.06 -17.52 3.72
C LEU A 192 -6.64 -18.77 4.40
N LYS A 193 -6.19 -19.10 5.61
CA LYS A 193 -6.71 -20.22 6.39
C LYS A 193 -8.19 -20.03 6.74
N ALA A 194 -8.56 -18.82 7.16
CA ALA A 194 -9.95 -18.46 7.41
C ALA A 194 -10.79 -18.49 6.13
N ALA A 195 -10.21 -18.13 4.98
CA ALA A 195 -10.90 -18.18 3.70
C ALA A 195 -11.22 -19.62 3.24
N SER A 196 -10.32 -20.56 3.50
CA SER A 196 -10.41 -21.97 3.09
C SER A 196 -11.28 -22.88 3.99
N GLN A 197 -11.76 -22.39 5.14
CA GLN A 197 -12.67 -23.17 6.00
C GLN A 197 -14.12 -23.12 5.48
N PRO A 198 -14.81 -24.27 5.31
CA PRO A 198 -16.21 -24.30 4.90
C PRO A 198 -17.09 -23.58 5.94
N LEU A 199 -18.12 -22.88 5.46
CA LEU A 199 -19.17 -22.31 6.32
C LEU A 199 -19.88 -23.45 7.04
N ALA A 200 -19.84 -23.45 8.37
CA ALA A 200 -20.65 -24.31 9.22
C ALA A 200 -22.13 -23.93 9.12
#